data_AF-A0A1D6LSK2-F1
#
_entry.id   AF-A0A1D6LSK2-F1
#
_cell.length_a   1.000
_cell.length_b   1.000
_cell.length_c   1.000
_cell.angle_alpha   90.00
_cell.angle_beta   90.00
_cell.angle_gamma   90.00
#
_symmetry.space_group_name_H-M   'P 1'
#
loop_
_entity.id
_entity.type
_entity.pdbx_description
1 polymer ?
#
loop_
_entity_poly.entity_id
_entity_poly.type
_entity_poly.pdbx_seq_one_letter_code
_entity_poly.pdbx_strand_id
1 'polypeptide(L)'
;MLDLSNNSFSGPIPPEIGALSNLGISLDLSSNRSVGELPDEMSGLTQLQSLSLASNGLCGSISILGELTSLASLNISYNNS
;
A
#
# COMPACT_ATOMS: atom_id res chain seq x y z
N MET A 1 7.25 5.62 10.05
CA MET A 1 5.81 5.86 9.83
C MET A 1 5.70 6.92 8.75
N LEU A 2 4.88 6.67 7.74
CA LEU A 2 4.57 7.60 6.67
C LEU A 2 3.05 7.59 6.49
N ASP A 3 2.42 8.74 6.71
CA ASP A 3 0.97 8.93 6.56
C ASP A 3 0.73 9.91 5.41
N LEU A 4 0.10 9.40 4.36
CA LEU A 4 -0.31 10.13 3.16
C LEU A 4 -1.83 10.02 2.96
N SER A 5 -2.55 9.61 4.01
CA SER A 5 -3.99 9.41 3.96
C SER A 5 -4.75 10.72 3.74
N ASN A 6 -5.98 10.63 3.26
CA ASN A 6 -6.90 11.78 3.10
C ASN A 6 -6.36 12.87 2.16
N ASN A 7 -5.73 12.45 1.07
CA ASN A 7 -5.26 13.34 0.02
C ASN A 7 -6.06 13.12 -1.28
N SER A 8 -5.64 13.81 -2.33
CA SER A 8 -6.20 13.66 -3.69
C SER A 8 -5.24 12.94 -4.62
N PHE A 9 -4.34 12.09 -4.10
CA PHE A 9 -3.45 11.29 -4.96
C PHE A 9 -4.28 10.39 -5.86
N SER A 10 -3.96 10.39 -7.15
CA SER A 10 -4.76 9.73 -8.19
C SER A 10 -3.87 9.02 -9.18
N GLY A 11 -4.43 8.01 -9.85
CA GLY A 11 -3.66 7.13 -10.74
C GLY A 11 -3.07 5.94 -9.99
N PRO A 12 -2.18 5.16 -10.63
CA PRO A 12 -1.54 4.01 -9.99
C PRO A 12 -0.60 4.41 -8.87
N ILE A 13 -0.43 3.52 -7.89
CA ILE A 13 0.63 3.64 -6.90
C ILE A 13 1.97 3.51 -7.66
N PRO A 14 2.89 4.48 -7.53
CA PRO A 14 4.16 4.45 -8.25
C PRO A 14 5.06 3.32 -7.74
N PRO A 15 5.81 2.62 -8.62
CA PRO A 15 6.73 1.54 -8.23
C PRO A 15 7.83 2.01 -7.27
N GLU A 16 8.16 3.30 -7.29
CA GLU A 16 9.11 3.93 -6.37
C GLU A 16 8.70 3.79 -4.89
N ILE A 17 7.45 3.43 -4.58
CA ILE A 17 7.03 3.10 -3.21
C ILE A 17 7.89 1.97 -2.61
N GLY A 18 8.38 1.03 -3.43
CA GLY A 18 9.26 -0.06 -3.00
C GLY A 18 10.63 0.40 -2.51
N ALA A 19 11.06 1.63 -2.85
CA ALA A 19 12.30 2.21 -2.37
C ALA A 19 12.24 2.58 -0.87
N LEU A 20 11.04 2.58 -0.26
CA LEU A 20 10.83 2.83 1.17
C LEU A 20 11.15 1.59 2.03
N SER A 21 12.14 0.78 1.65
CA SER A 21 12.49 -0.50 2.30
C SER A 21 12.87 -0.38 3.79
N ASN A 22 13.24 0.82 4.24
CA ASN A 22 13.53 1.14 5.65
C ASN A 22 12.28 1.55 6.47
N LEU A 23 11.10 1.59 5.85
CA LEU A 23 9.86 1.97 6.52
C LEU A 23 9.35 0.82 7.41
N GLY A 24 9.74 0.82 8.68
CA GLY A 24 9.46 -0.30 9.58
C GLY A 24 8.12 -0.27 10.33
N ILE A 25 7.45 0.89 10.43
CA ILE A 25 6.27 1.03 11.32
C ILE A 25 4.98 0.96 10.51
N SER A 26 4.66 2.01 9.75
CA SER A 26 3.38 2.12 9.05
C SER A 26 3.50 2.91 7.76
N LEU A 27 2.69 2.51 6.79
CA LEU A 27 2.40 3.21 5.55
C LEU A 27 0.89 3.33 5.42
N ASP A 28 0.39 4.56 5.42
CA ASP A 28 -1.03 4.85 5.21
C ASP A 28 -1.22 5.62 3.90
N LEU A 29 -1.85 4.97 2.91
CA LEU A 29 -2.26 5.55 1.63
C LEU A 29 -3.79 5.66 1.52
N SER A 30 -4.51 5.46 2.63
CA SER A 30 -5.96 5.37 2.62
C SER A 30 -6.67 6.68 2.27
N SER A 31 -7.93 6.60 1.85
CA SER A 31 -8.75 7.76 1.53
C SER A 31 -8.10 8.65 0.47
N ASN A 32 -7.65 8.03 -0.62
CA ASN A 32 -7.12 8.70 -1.82
C ASN A 32 -7.95 8.28 -3.04
N ARG A 33 -7.49 8.60 -4.24
CA ARG A 33 -8.09 8.21 -5.52
C ARG A 33 -7.16 7.31 -6.33
N SER A 34 -6.31 6.55 -5.64
CA SER A 34 -5.38 5.62 -6.29
C SER A 34 -6.16 4.50 -6.97
N VAL A 35 -5.75 4.08 -8.17
CA VAL A 35 -6.45 3.08 -9.01
C VAL A 35 -5.47 2.10 -9.63
N GLY A 36 -5.96 0.97 -10.13
CA GLY A 36 -5.10 -0.05 -10.75
C GLY A 36 -4.55 -1.04 -9.73
N GLU A 37 -3.57 -1.84 -10.16
CA GLU A 37 -2.97 -2.91 -9.36
C GLU A 37 -1.86 -2.39 -8.43
N LEU A 38 -1.52 -3.20 -7.42
CA LEU A 38 -0.36 -2.93 -6.56
C LEU A 38 0.93 -3.17 -7.35
N PRO A 39 1.93 -2.28 -7.30
CA PRO A 39 3.20 -2.50 -7.97
C PRO A 39 3.98 -3.63 -7.30
N ASP A 40 4.64 -4.48 -8.11
CA ASP A 40 5.44 -5.61 -7.64
C ASP A 40 6.58 -5.16 -6.70
N GLU A 41 7.06 -3.93 -6.86
CA GLU A 41 8.08 -3.32 -6.03
C GLU A 41 7.65 -3.17 -4.56
N MET A 42 6.35 -3.24 -4.24
CA MET A 42 5.89 -3.29 -2.85
C MET A 42 6.44 -4.49 -2.08
N SER A 43 6.86 -5.57 -2.76
CA SER A 43 7.58 -6.69 -2.14
C SER A 43 8.85 -6.26 -1.38
N GLY A 44 9.43 -5.10 -1.71
CA GLY A 44 10.59 -4.54 -1.02
C GLY A 44 10.30 -3.99 0.39
N LEU A 45 9.02 -3.82 0.76
CA LEU A 45 8.59 -3.26 2.06
C LEU A 45 8.59 -4.29 3.19
N THR A 46 9.59 -5.16 3.23
CA THR A 46 9.67 -6.34 4.11
C THR A 46 9.69 -6.00 5.60
N GLN A 47 10.11 -4.78 5.98
CA GLN A 47 10.13 -4.30 7.36
C GLN A 47 8.79 -3.70 7.82
N LEU A 48 7.84 -3.46 6.92
CA LEU A 48 6.61 -2.74 7.22
C LEU A 48 5.68 -3.55 8.13
N GLN A 49 5.26 -2.97 9.25
CA GLN A 49 4.37 -3.64 10.22
C GLN A 49 2.88 -3.37 9.99
N SER A 50 2.54 -2.20 9.43
CA SER A 50 1.15 -1.80 9.17
C SER A 50 1.01 -1.15 7.80
N LEU A 51 0.01 -1.61 7.04
CA LEU A 51 -0.34 -1.10 5.73
C LEU A 51 -1.83 -0.80 5.65
N SER A 52 -2.17 0.45 5.32
CA SER A 52 -3.55 0.86 5.02
C SER A 52 -3.64 1.37 3.60
N LEU A 53 -4.46 0.70 2.80
CA LEU A 53 -4.79 1.05 1.41
C LEU A 53 -6.29 1.33 1.24
N ALA A 54 -7.01 1.45 2.36
CA ALA A 54 -8.47 1.51 2.37
C ALA A 54 -9.02 2.72 1.64
N SER A 55 -10.26 2.64 1.16
CA SER A 55 -10.96 3.76 0.52
C SER A 55 -10.17 4.33 -0.67
N ASN A 56 -9.82 3.45 -1.60
CA ASN A 56 -9.22 3.79 -2.89
C ASN A 56 -9.99 3.06 -4.00
N GLY A 57 -9.52 3.15 -5.25
CA GLY A 57 -10.04 2.41 -6.39
C GLY A 57 -9.11 1.28 -6.86
N LEU A 58 -8.30 0.70 -5.96
CA LEU A 58 -7.34 -0.35 -6.32
C LEU A 58 -8.06 -1.63 -6.73
N CYS A 59 -7.49 -2.36 -7.69
CA CYS A 59 -8.03 -3.62 -8.21
C CYS A 59 -6.92 -4.66 -8.43
N GLY A 60 -7.28 -5.84 -8.93
CA GLY A 60 -6.31 -6.89 -9.27
C GLY A 60 -5.83 -7.70 -8.07
N SER A 61 -4.68 -8.35 -8.23
CA SER A 61 -4.16 -9.30 -7.25
C SER A 61 -3.51 -8.61 -6.05
N ILE A 62 -3.77 -9.15 -4.86
CA ILE A 62 -3.11 -8.73 -3.61
C ILE A 62 -1.98 -9.67 -3.19
N SER A 63 -1.65 -10.68 -4.00
CA SER A 63 -0.67 -11.71 -3.65
C SER A 63 0.71 -11.14 -3.30
N ILE A 64 1.07 -9.99 -3.88
CA ILE A 64 2.34 -9.30 -3.59
C ILE A 64 2.50 -8.93 -2.11
N LEU A 65 1.38 -8.73 -1.39
CA LEU A 65 1.40 -8.45 0.04
C LEU A 65 1.88 -9.63 0.88
N GLY A 66 1.95 -10.84 0.31
CA GLY A 66 2.54 -12.02 0.95
C GLY A 66 4.06 -11.90 1.19
N GLU A 67 4.75 -11.02 0.47
CA GLU A 67 6.18 -10.78 0.62
C GLU A 67 6.53 -9.84 1.80
N LEU A 68 5.53 -9.13 2.34
CA LEU A 68 5.70 -8.21 3.46
C LEU A 68 5.73 -9.01 4.77
N THR A 69 6.84 -9.72 4.99
CA THR A 69 7.00 -10.70 6.07
C THR A 69 6.85 -10.14 7.49
N SER A 70 7.03 -8.83 7.69
CA SER A 70 6.82 -8.17 8.99
C SER A 70 5.39 -7.63 9.20
N LEU A 71 4.50 -7.78 8.21
CA LEU A 71 3.18 -7.16 8.22
C LEU A 71 2.27 -7.83 9.27
N ALA A 72 1.83 -7.04 10.25
CA ALA A 72 0.94 -7.48 11.32
C ALA A 72 -0.47 -6.89 11.18
N SER A 73 -0.62 -5.80 10.43
CA SER A 73 -1.90 -5.12 10.22
C SER A 73 -2.07 -4.73 8.76
N LEU A 74 -3.16 -5.18 8.15
CA LEU A 74 -3.52 -4.88 6.77
C LEU A 74 -4.95 -4.39 6.69
N ASN A 75 -5.15 -3.22 6.08
CA ASN A 75 -6.47 -2.70 5.76
C ASN A 75 -6.60 -2.39 4.27
N ILE A 76 -7.40 -3.18 3.56
CA ILE A 76 -7.70 -3.03 2.13
C ILE A 76 -9.19 -2.76 1.87
N SER A 77 -9.96 -2.43 2.91
CA SER A 77 -11.41 -2.22 2.80
C SER A 77 -11.75 -1.09 1.82
N TYR A 78 -12.94 -1.17 1.21
CA TYR A 78 -13.41 -0.15 0.27
C TYR A 78 -12.45 0.08 -0.91
N ASN A 79 -12.00 -1.01 -1.53
CA ASN A 79 -11.35 -1.03 -2.84
C ASN A 79 -12.21 -1.82 -3.83
N ASN A 80 -11.78 -1.87 -5.10
CA ASN A 80 -12.49 -2.55 -6.19
C ASN A 80 -12.04 -4.02 -6.35
N SER A 81 -11.85 -4.73 -5.23
CA SER A 81 -11.44 -6.15 -5.20
C SER A 81 -12.43 -7.08 -5.89
#